data_AF-A0A9P5PN10-F1
#
_entry.id   AF-A0A9P5PN10-F1
#
_cell.length_a   1.000
_cell.length_b   1.000
_cell.length_c   1.000
_cell.angle_alpha   90.00
_cell.angle_beta   90.00
_cell.angle_gamma   90.00
#
_symmetry.space_group_name_H-M   'P 1'
#
loop_
_entity.id
_entity.type
_entity.pdbx_description
1 polymer ?
#
loop_
_entity_poly.entity_id
_entity_poly.type
_entity_poly.pdbx_seq_one_letter_code
_entity_poly.pdbx_strand_id
1 'polypeptide(L)'
;MGSQSGEATDVLDKFELRGGSKHYNLSKKTQWTRNKIDTCLAWFRYQKIYGSYGGKGEQDGDAKEGCIGFGLVEVEHLYFILLVVLLFETFNTSFLELFGELKEQNESYRYAKVPSFVSWKRFERVYQNRIRIITLDNPDTAYRRALSTLSQMRGEGPLLPKLHTLRWYGLSGLGLIEPSVMFMHSSIREFVIDQMVYEVEDLEPGIFASYCATISARMPFLSCLQIGVYPSQVYEKPIVALMKQLPNLRELLVPPFPDLTQISRGLAEVPQMEIFIISTNFSHLPSSILKHSNPPECVDLRKLQQMVLYCTYVFSTRLLQNISPTAEMRSLTMDSHDPETSDNIRILILQIATKFSHLTLLHLDHKPLVYGRGRILDTLLSRPLAKDIIHFKHLIPILSGCPKIILFNLQSPYPPAIDDHDIETIAKSWPGLEEFSFCHQPVVLLLKREKRMTLKALSHFSLHCPNLSTLKLYLDATSDHIPDVISGEARRLEKLSMLDVGPSPIDENARVAYTLAHFCSTQTKLSFGNPWGYSDRIDPRINSTWRPEWKAVEAALLPKIEKQISPAEGPENEGTVITRSV
;
A
#
# COMPACT_ATOMS: atom_id res chain seq x y z
N MET A 1 -42.25 71.90 2.48
CA MET A 1 -43.28 71.66 1.44
C MET A 1 -42.85 70.40 0.70
N GLY A 2 -43.54 69.27 0.66
CA GLY A 2 -44.74 68.80 1.34
C GLY A 2 -44.63 67.28 1.51
N SER A 3 -45.25 66.81 2.58
CA SER A 3 -45.44 65.41 3.00
C SER A 3 -46.28 64.59 2.01
N GLN A 4 -46.11 63.26 1.99
CA GLN A 4 -47.19 62.35 2.42
C GLN A 4 -46.72 60.91 2.64
N SER A 5 -47.13 60.41 3.81
CA SER A 5 -47.14 59.06 4.33
C SER A 5 -48.30 58.23 3.74
N GLY A 6 -48.15 56.91 3.70
CA GLY A 6 -49.26 55.98 3.49
C GLY A 6 -48.84 54.53 3.66
N GLU A 7 -49.18 53.95 4.81
CA GLU A 7 -49.10 52.52 5.13
C GLU A 7 -50.34 51.75 4.61
N ALA A 8 -50.16 50.43 4.49
CA ALA A 8 -51.10 49.34 4.79
C ALA A 8 -51.68 48.48 3.63
N THR A 9 -51.31 47.19 3.73
CA THR A 9 -52.11 45.95 3.66
C THR A 9 -52.57 45.34 2.32
N ASP A 10 -52.15 44.07 2.18
CA ASP A 10 -52.81 42.87 1.61
C ASP A 10 -53.61 42.98 0.30
N VAL A 11 -53.23 42.15 -0.68
CA VAL A 11 -54.06 41.07 -1.24
C VAL A 11 -53.21 40.23 -2.19
N LEU A 12 -53.30 38.91 -1.97
CA LEU A 12 -52.88 37.83 -2.86
C LEU A 12 -53.35 38.05 -4.30
N ASP A 13 -52.46 37.85 -5.28
CA ASP A 13 -52.86 37.06 -6.44
C ASP A 13 -51.71 36.35 -7.16
N LYS A 14 -51.93 35.05 -7.27
CA LYS A 14 -51.44 34.03 -8.19
C LYS A 14 -50.63 34.50 -9.41
N PHE A 15 -49.44 33.93 -9.54
CA PHE A 15 -48.91 33.52 -10.85
C PHE A 15 -48.43 32.07 -10.79
N GLU A 16 -49.22 31.19 -11.41
CA GLU A 16 -48.82 29.83 -11.77
C GLU A 16 -47.82 29.90 -12.93
N LEU A 17 -46.64 29.31 -12.75
CA LEU A 17 -45.85 28.78 -13.86
C LEU A 17 -45.46 27.34 -13.54
N ARG A 18 -46.05 26.44 -14.33
CA ARG A 18 -45.75 25.02 -14.43
C ARG A 18 -44.27 24.84 -14.82
N GLY A 19 -43.55 24.03 -14.05
CA GLY A 19 -42.26 23.47 -14.42
C GLY A 19 -41.97 22.24 -13.56
N GLY A 20 -41.97 21.06 -14.18
CA GLY A 20 -42.03 19.76 -13.51
C GLY A 20 -40.90 19.49 -12.51
N SER A 21 -41.30 19.19 -11.27
CA SER A 21 -40.43 18.59 -10.25
C SER A 21 -40.28 17.10 -10.52
N LYS A 22 -39.10 16.66 -10.97
CA LYS A 22 -38.62 15.31 -10.70
C LYS A 22 -38.05 15.31 -9.28
N HIS A 23 -38.86 14.88 -8.32
CA HIS A 23 -38.38 14.53 -6.98
C HIS A 23 -37.40 13.35 -7.09
N TYR A 24 -36.10 13.64 -7.06
CA TYR A 24 -35.10 12.63 -6.73
C TYR A 24 -35.08 12.43 -5.21
N ASN A 25 -35.67 11.33 -4.78
CA ASN A 25 -35.73 10.92 -3.38
C ASN A 25 -34.37 10.31 -2.99
N LEU A 26 -33.45 11.14 -2.48
CA LEU A 26 -32.11 10.74 -2.03
C LEU A 26 -32.08 10.11 -0.61
N SER A 27 -33.24 9.72 -0.04
CA SER A 27 -33.32 9.26 1.35
C SER A 27 -33.05 7.76 1.59
N LYS A 28 -32.65 6.98 0.57
CA LYS A 28 -32.52 5.50 0.70
C LYS A 28 -31.22 4.82 0.27
N LYS A 29 -30.12 5.55 0.07
CA LYS A 29 -28.76 4.98 -0.05
C LYS A 29 -27.83 5.91 0.73
N THR A 30 -27.04 5.52 1.72
CA THR A 30 -26.36 4.25 1.98
C THR A 30 -25.95 4.29 3.45
N GLN A 31 -26.53 3.44 4.31
CA GLN A 31 -26.12 3.36 5.71
C GLN A 31 -24.89 2.46 5.79
N TRP A 32 -23.70 3.06 5.64
CA TRP A 32 -22.45 2.34 5.87
C TRP A 32 -22.28 2.17 7.38
N THR A 33 -22.17 0.93 7.83
CA THR A 33 -21.83 0.66 9.22
C THR A 33 -20.37 1.06 9.45
N ARG A 34 -20.08 1.55 10.66
CA ARG A 34 -18.74 1.97 11.10
C ARG A 34 -17.67 0.92 10.76
N ASN A 35 -17.98 -0.36 10.93
CA ASN A 35 -17.10 -1.48 10.57
C ASN A 35 -16.74 -1.55 9.07
N LYS A 36 -17.66 -1.21 8.15
CA LYS A 36 -17.34 -1.19 6.71
C LYS A 36 -16.42 -0.03 6.36
N ILE A 37 -16.60 1.13 7.00
CA ILE A 37 -15.72 2.29 6.85
C ILE A 37 -14.33 1.96 7.42
N ASP A 38 -14.24 1.35 8.60
CA ASP A 38 -12.97 0.98 9.23
C ASP A 38 -12.24 -0.13 8.46
N THR A 39 -12.97 -1.10 7.89
CA THR A 39 -12.40 -2.14 7.01
C THR A 39 -11.90 -1.54 5.70
N CYS A 40 -12.65 -0.62 5.10
CA CYS A 40 -12.19 0.14 3.93
C CYS A 40 -10.96 0.98 4.27
N LEU A 41 -10.90 1.65 5.43
CA LEU A 41 -9.74 2.44 5.85
C LEU A 41 -8.51 1.58 6.14
N ALA A 42 -8.67 0.39 6.73
CA ALA A 42 -7.60 -0.58 6.92
C ALA A 42 -7.10 -1.12 5.57
N TRP A 43 -8.01 -1.44 4.65
CA TRP A 43 -7.70 -1.82 3.27
C TRP A 43 -7.06 -0.67 2.48
N PHE A 44 -7.45 0.59 2.71
CA PHE A 44 -6.81 1.77 2.12
C PHE A 44 -5.42 2.02 2.71
N ARG A 45 -5.20 1.81 4.01
CA ARG A 45 -3.85 1.86 4.60
C ARG A 45 -2.96 0.78 3.99
N TYR A 46 -3.52 -0.41 3.76
CA TYR A 46 -2.84 -1.50 3.06
C TYR A 46 -2.54 -1.14 1.59
N GLN A 47 -3.51 -0.65 0.82
CA GLN A 47 -3.31 -0.26 -0.59
C GLN A 47 -2.42 0.99 -0.75
N LYS A 48 -2.45 1.96 0.17
CA LYS A 48 -1.57 3.14 0.18
C LYS A 48 -0.10 2.75 0.42
N ILE A 49 0.15 1.62 1.09
CA ILE A 49 1.49 1.05 1.27
C ILE A 49 1.89 0.16 0.08
N TYR A 50 0.92 -0.50 -0.59
CA TYR A 50 1.19 -1.56 -1.57
C TYR A 50 0.75 -1.31 -3.03
N GLY A 51 0.26 -0.10 -3.38
CA GLY A 51 0.03 0.41 -4.74
C GLY A 51 -0.27 -0.63 -5.84
N SER A 52 -1.54 -0.97 -6.07
CA SER A 52 -1.97 -1.67 -7.29
C SER A 52 -2.30 -0.66 -8.40
N TYR A 53 -1.52 -0.65 -9.48
CA TYR A 53 -1.78 0.20 -10.66
C TYR A 53 -2.03 -0.66 -11.90
N GLY A 54 -3.26 -0.59 -12.43
CA GLY A 54 -3.62 -1.01 -13.78
C GLY A 54 -3.58 0.17 -14.73
N GLY A 55 -2.63 0.19 -15.67
CA GLY A 55 -2.49 1.25 -16.67
C GLY A 55 -3.36 1.01 -17.91
N LYS A 56 -4.06 2.05 -18.37
CA LYS A 56 -4.72 2.07 -19.68
C LYS A 56 -3.66 2.14 -20.79
N GLY A 57 -3.70 1.22 -21.75
CA GLY A 57 -2.98 1.32 -23.01
C GLY A 57 -3.78 2.13 -24.02
N GLU A 58 -3.20 3.21 -24.53
CA GLU A 58 -3.58 3.78 -25.83
C GLU A 58 -3.10 2.81 -26.93
N GLN A 59 -4.03 2.34 -27.76
CA GLN A 59 -3.73 1.67 -29.02
C GLN A 59 -4.09 2.60 -30.17
N ASP A 60 -3.09 2.89 -31.00
CA ASP A 60 -3.23 3.50 -32.32
C ASP A 60 -3.11 2.39 -33.39
N GLY A 61 -4.05 2.38 -34.34
CA GLY A 61 -3.81 1.97 -35.74
C GLY A 61 -3.87 0.49 -36.16
N ASP A 62 -5.01 0.12 -36.74
CA ASP A 62 -5.25 -0.80 -37.87
C ASP A 62 -5.22 -2.35 -37.74
N ALA A 63 -6.45 -2.89 -37.89
CA ALA A 63 -6.90 -4.08 -38.64
C ALA A 63 -6.52 -5.51 -38.17
N LYS A 64 -7.45 -6.19 -37.48
CA LYS A 64 -8.35 -7.23 -38.05
C LYS A 64 -9.17 -7.91 -36.95
N GLU A 65 -10.41 -8.24 -37.30
CA GLU A 65 -11.43 -8.83 -36.44
C GLU A 65 -10.96 -10.11 -35.72
N GLY A 66 -11.04 -10.07 -34.39
CA GLY A 66 -10.95 -11.23 -33.50
C GLY A 66 -11.60 -10.85 -32.17
N CYS A 67 -12.81 -11.35 -31.91
CA CYS A 67 -13.54 -11.14 -30.67
C CYS A 67 -12.71 -11.65 -29.48
N ILE A 68 -12.11 -10.73 -28.72
CA ILE A 68 -11.54 -11.01 -27.40
C ILE A 68 -12.54 -10.49 -26.37
N GLY A 69 -13.16 -11.42 -25.64
CA GLY A 69 -13.95 -11.10 -24.46
C GLY A 69 -13.05 -10.59 -23.35
N PHE A 70 -13.02 -9.27 -23.16
CA PHE A 70 -12.43 -8.65 -21.97
C PHE A 70 -13.30 -8.99 -20.75
N GLY A 71 -12.67 -9.66 -19.79
CA GLY A 71 -13.31 -10.12 -18.56
C GLY A 71 -13.70 -8.97 -17.64
N LEU A 72 -14.87 -9.09 -17.03
CA LEU A 72 -15.55 -8.15 -16.12
C LEU A 72 -14.72 -7.66 -14.91
N VAL A 73 -13.54 -8.22 -14.65
CA VAL A 73 -12.72 -7.91 -13.46
C VAL A 73 -11.95 -6.57 -13.58
N GLU A 74 -11.59 -6.13 -14.79
CA GLU A 74 -10.93 -4.82 -14.97
C GLU A 74 -11.89 -3.63 -14.89
N VAL A 75 -13.18 -3.85 -15.19
CA VAL A 75 -14.21 -2.80 -15.16
C VAL A 75 -14.54 -2.41 -13.72
N GLU A 76 -14.57 -3.36 -12.78
CA GLU A 76 -14.84 -3.06 -11.37
C GLU A 76 -13.70 -2.28 -10.69
N HIS A 77 -12.44 -2.55 -11.06
CA HIS A 77 -11.29 -1.79 -10.56
C HIS A 77 -11.21 -0.37 -11.14
N LEU A 78 -11.49 -0.19 -12.43
CA LEU A 78 -11.59 1.13 -13.05
C LEU A 78 -12.78 1.92 -12.51
N TYR A 79 -13.95 1.30 -12.30
CA TYR A 79 -15.08 1.94 -11.64
C TYR A 79 -14.74 2.31 -10.20
N PHE A 80 -13.99 1.48 -9.46
CA PHE A 80 -13.57 1.80 -8.10
C PHE A 80 -12.58 2.96 -8.06
N ILE A 81 -11.57 3.00 -8.93
CA ILE A 81 -10.64 4.14 -9.02
C ILE A 81 -11.38 5.41 -9.46
N LEU A 82 -12.27 5.33 -10.46
CA LEU A 82 -13.08 6.45 -10.89
C LEU A 82 -14.04 6.91 -9.79
N LEU A 83 -14.65 5.98 -9.04
CA LEU A 83 -15.53 6.28 -7.90
C LEU A 83 -14.73 6.91 -6.76
N VAL A 84 -13.50 6.46 -6.51
CA VAL A 84 -12.62 7.03 -5.49
C VAL A 84 -12.21 8.45 -5.90
N VAL A 85 -11.76 8.67 -7.13
CA VAL A 85 -11.45 10.00 -7.68
C VAL A 85 -12.67 10.92 -7.62
N LEU A 86 -13.85 10.44 -8.06
CA LEU A 86 -15.10 11.19 -7.99
C LEU A 86 -15.56 11.46 -6.56
N LEU A 87 -15.38 10.52 -5.62
CA LEU A 87 -15.66 10.73 -4.19
C LEU A 87 -14.70 11.74 -3.57
N PHE A 88 -13.44 11.79 -4.02
CA PHE A 88 -12.46 12.79 -3.57
C PHE A 88 -12.74 14.18 -4.16
N GLU A 89 -13.00 14.29 -5.46
CA GLU A 89 -13.37 15.56 -6.11
C GLU A 89 -14.66 16.14 -5.53
N THR A 90 -15.70 15.30 -5.37
CA THR A 90 -16.98 15.75 -4.79
C THR A 90 -16.85 16.17 -3.33
N PHE A 91 -15.89 15.63 -2.57
CA PHE A 91 -15.70 16.03 -1.18
C PHE A 91 -15.01 17.40 -1.05
N ASN A 92 -14.06 17.72 -1.94
CA ASN A 92 -13.31 18.98 -1.88
C ASN A 92 -14.20 20.19 -2.17
N THR A 93 -15.04 20.12 -3.21
CA THR A 93 -16.01 21.18 -3.53
C THR A 93 -17.11 21.27 -2.48
N SER A 94 -17.59 20.14 -1.93
CA SER A 94 -18.65 20.11 -0.92
C SER A 94 -18.37 20.98 0.30
N PHE A 95 -17.12 21.04 0.78
CA PHE A 95 -16.76 21.90 1.92
C PHE A 95 -16.92 23.39 1.57
N LEU A 96 -16.40 23.79 0.41
CA LEU A 96 -16.45 25.18 -0.05
C LEU A 96 -17.89 25.59 -0.40
N GLU A 97 -18.69 24.69 -0.96
CA GLU A 97 -20.11 24.91 -1.28
C GLU A 97 -20.98 25.23 -0.05
N LEU A 98 -20.52 24.91 1.17
CA LEU A 98 -21.21 25.30 2.41
C LEU A 98 -21.35 26.83 2.55
N PHE A 99 -20.44 27.59 1.91
CA PHE A 99 -20.39 29.05 1.95
C PHE A 99 -21.12 29.71 0.77
N GLY A 100 -21.25 29.03 -0.38
CA GLY A 100 -21.94 29.55 -1.56
C GLY A 100 -21.71 28.68 -2.80
N GLU A 101 -22.44 28.96 -3.88
CA GLU A 101 -22.28 28.29 -5.18
C GLU A 101 -20.87 28.53 -5.73
N LEU A 102 -20.17 27.46 -6.08
CA LEU A 102 -18.89 27.54 -6.78
C LEU A 102 -19.10 27.52 -8.29
N LYS A 103 -18.26 28.27 -9.00
CA LYS A 103 -18.13 28.25 -10.46
C LYS A 103 -16.70 27.96 -10.83
N GLU A 104 -16.54 27.00 -11.73
CA GLU A 104 -15.27 26.72 -12.36
C GLU A 104 -14.95 27.80 -13.41
N GLN A 105 -13.72 28.27 -13.43
CA GLN A 105 -13.19 29.24 -14.39
C GLN A 105 -11.68 29.00 -14.56
N ASN A 106 -11.26 28.61 -15.76
CA ASN A 106 -9.87 28.33 -16.11
C ASN A 106 -9.24 27.34 -15.12
N GLU A 107 -9.86 26.18 -14.91
CA GLU A 107 -9.39 25.12 -13.99
C GLU A 107 -9.30 25.57 -12.51
N SER A 108 -9.90 26.71 -12.17
CA SER A 108 -9.97 27.23 -10.82
C SER A 108 -11.41 27.49 -10.40
N TYR A 109 -11.74 27.18 -9.15
CA TYR A 109 -13.01 27.41 -8.53
C TYR A 109 -13.02 28.76 -7.81
N ARG A 110 -14.09 29.52 -8.07
CA ARG A 110 -14.42 30.74 -7.33
C ARG A 110 -15.90 30.74 -6.96
N TYR A 111 -16.28 31.49 -5.94
CA TYR A 111 -17.69 31.65 -5.64
C TYR A 111 -18.41 32.45 -6.74
N ALA A 112 -19.57 31.96 -7.18
CA ALA A 112 -20.45 32.65 -8.13
C ALA A 112 -20.85 34.04 -7.63
N LYS A 113 -21.04 34.16 -6.31
CA LYS A 113 -21.26 35.38 -5.56
C LYS A 113 -20.45 35.29 -4.27
N VAL A 114 -19.81 36.38 -3.84
CA VAL A 114 -19.08 36.43 -2.57
C VAL A 114 -19.99 35.91 -1.45
N PRO A 115 -19.54 34.96 -0.60
CA PRO A 115 -20.36 34.42 0.47
C PRO A 115 -20.95 35.54 1.35
N SER A 116 -22.25 35.44 1.65
CA SER A 116 -22.93 36.43 2.49
C SER A 116 -22.62 36.21 3.97
N PHE A 117 -22.78 37.25 4.79
CA PHE A 117 -22.71 37.13 6.25
C PHE A 117 -23.70 36.09 6.80
N VAL A 118 -24.89 35.97 6.18
CA VAL A 118 -25.90 34.97 6.55
C VAL A 118 -25.39 33.54 6.29
N SER A 119 -24.76 33.32 5.12
CA SER A 119 -24.13 32.03 4.77
C SER A 119 -23.01 31.68 5.76
N TRP A 120 -22.20 32.67 6.13
CA TRP A 120 -21.12 32.51 7.10
C TRP A 120 -21.65 32.13 8.49
N LYS A 121 -22.65 32.85 9.01
CA LYS A 121 -23.27 32.54 10.32
C LYS A 121 -23.95 31.18 10.32
N ARG A 122 -24.53 30.76 9.19
CA ARG A 122 -25.05 29.40 9.02
C ARG A 122 -23.93 28.37 9.17
N PHE A 123 -22.78 28.59 8.54
CA PHE A 123 -21.63 27.70 8.65
C PHE A 123 -21.12 27.59 10.09
N GLU A 124 -20.87 28.71 10.77
CA GLU A 124 -20.42 28.73 12.17
C GLU A 124 -21.37 27.94 13.09
N ARG A 125 -22.68 28.20 12.95
CA ARG A 125 -23.70 27.57 13.82
C ARG A 125 -23.88 26.09 13.54
N VAL A 126 -23.88 25.67 12.27
CA VAL A 126 -24.32 24.33 11.87
C VAL A 126 -23.14 23.39 11.62
N TYR A 127 -22.11 23.84 10.92
CA TYR A 127 -21.09 22.95 10.32
C TYR A 127 -19.72 23.05 10.98
N GLN A 128 -19.28 24.25 11.39
CA GLN A 128 -17.94 24.53 11.89
C GLN A 128 -17.46 23.56 12.99
N ASN A 129 -18.35 23.20 13.92
CA ASN A 129 -18.03 22.29 15.03
C ASN A 129 -18.19 20.80 14.69
N ARG A 130 -18.64 20.46 13.50
CA ARG A 130 -18.88 19.07 13.07
C ARG A 130 -17.75 18.53 12.21
N ILE A 131 -17.03 19.40 11.52
CA ILE A 131 -15.93 19.00 10.64
C ILE A 131 -14.70 18.66 11.48
N ARG A 132 -14.22 17.43 11.32
CA ARG A 132 -13.11 16.84 12.09
C ARG A 132 -11.89 16.49 11.27
N ILE A 133 -12.12 16.25 9.98
CA ILE A 133 -11.13 15.85 9.00
C ILE A 133 -11.35 16.72 7.77
N ILE A 134 -10.28 17.31 7.26
CA ILE A 134 -10.25 17.95 5.95
C ILE A 134 -9.15 17.32 5.14
N THR A 135 -9.51 17.00 3.91
CA THR A 135 -8.61 16.60 2.84
C THR A 135 -8.87 17.57 1.72
N LEU A 136 -7.84 18.21 1.19
CA LEU A 136 -7.92 19.07 0.02
C LEU A 136 -6.82 18.69 -0.95
N ASP A 137 -7.23 18.35 -2.17
CA ASP A 137 -6.34 17.99 -3.27
C ASP A 137 -6.22 19.14 -4.26
N ASN A 138 -4.98 19.46 -4.64
CA ASN A 138 -4.58 20.61 -5.43
C ASN A 138 -5.25 21.94 -5.04
N PRO A 139 -5.29 22.33 -3.74
CA PRO A 139 -5.97 23.54 -3.30
C PRO A 139 -5.35 24.81 -3.84
N ASP A 140 -4.05 24.80 -4.15
CA ASP A 140 -3.36 26.01 -4.56
C ASP A 140 -3.50 26.33 -6.05
N THR A 141 -3.97 25.39 -6.86
CA THR A 141 -4.37 25.62 -8.24
C THR A 141 -5.89 25.75 -8.33
N ALA A 142 -6.61 24.68 -7.98
CA ALA A 142 -8.05 24.59 -8.18
C ALA A 142 -8.83 25.49 -7.22
N TYR A 143 -8.47 25.57 -5.94
CA TYR A 143 -9.34 26.19 -4.92
C TYR A 143 -8.83 27.54 -4.39
N ARG A 144 -7.69 28.02 -4.87
CA ARG A 144 -6.96 29.16 -4.30
C ARG A 144 -7.81 30.41 -4.18
N ARG A 145 -8.59 30.76 -5.20
CA ARG A 145 -9.46 31.96 -5.20
C ARG A 145 -10.59 31.86 -4.17
N ALA A 146 -11.26 30.71 -4.11
CA ALA A 146 -12.30 30.45 -3.12
C ALA A 146 -11.73 30.47 -1.69
N LEU A 147 -10.61 29.79 -1.46
CA LEU A 147 -9.93 29.75 -0.16
C LEU A 147 -9.42 31.13 0.28
N SER A 148 -8.92 31.95 -0.65
CA SER A 148 -8.52 33.34 -0.38
C SER A 148 -9.70 34.21 0.05
N THR A 149 -10.89 33.96 -0.50
CA THR A 149 -12.12 34.66 -0.09
C THR A 149 -12.48 34.26 1.35
N LEU A 150 -12.39 32.96 1.69
CA LEU A 150 -12.65 32.49 3.05
C LEU A 150 -11.65 33.03 4.07
N SER A 151 -10.36 33.14 3.69
CA SER A 151 -9.33 33.64 4.59
C SER A 151 -9.51 35.12 4.95
N GLN A 152 -10.13 35.91 4.05
CA GLN A 152 -10.49 37.32 4.28
C GLN A 152 -11.75 37.48 5.12
N MET A 153 -12.69 36.53 5.04
CA MET A 153 -13.97 36.60 5.75
C MET A 153 -13.91 36.06 7.18
N ARG A 154 -12.90 35.25 7.52
CA ARG A 154 -12.85 34.59 8.82
C ARG A 154 -12.65 35.58 9.98
N GLY A 155 -13.32 35.29 11.09
CA GLY A 155 -13.09 35.99 12.36
C GLY A 155 -11.79 35.56 13.04
N GLU A 156 -11.62 36.03 14.27
CA GLU A 156 -10.51 35.62 15.13
C GLU A 156 -10.62 34.14 15.50
N GLY A 157 -9.50 33.41 15.38
CA GLY A 157 -9.40 32.01 15.75
C GLY A 157 -9.41 31.02 14.57
N PRO A 158 -9.45 29.71 14.87
CA PRO A 158 -9.43 28.67 13.85
C PRO A 158 -10.77 28.59 13.11
N LEU A 159 -10.72 28.45 11.79
CA LEU A 159 -11.93 28.30 10.97
C LEU A 159 -12.73 27.05 11.37
N LEU A 160 -12.05 25.99 11.84
CA LEU A 160 -12.63 24.72 12.23
C LEU A 160 -12.10 24.27 13.60
N PRO A 161 -12.60 24.83 14.72
CA PRO A 161 -12.03 24.64 16.07
C PRO A 161 -12.00 23.18 16.55
N LYS A 162 -12.69 22.31 15.84
CA LYS A 162 -12.90 20.89 16.15
C LYS A 162 -12.16 19.96 15.19
N LEU A 163 -11.41 20.49 14.23
CA LEU A 163 -10.55 19.77 13.29
C LEU A 163 -9.40 19.09 14.05
N HIS A 164 -9.13 17.82 13.73
CA HIS A 164 -7.99 17.08 14.28
C HIS A 164 -7.10 16.45 13.20
N THR A 165 -7.59 16.30 11.98
CA THR A 165 -6.81 15.80 10.84
C THR A 165 -6.91 16.79 9.69
N LEU A 166 -5.76 17.26 9.21
CA LEU A 166 -5.66 18.15 8.07
C LEU A 166 -4.72 17.51 7.03
N ARG A 167 -5.22 17.30 5.82
CA ARG A 167 -4.45 16.77 4.69
C ARG A 167 -4.48 17.77 3.54
N TRP A 168 -3.31 18.20 3.12
CA TRP A 168 -3.11 19.27 2.16
C TRP A 168 -2.17 18.82 1.05
N TYR A 169 -2.71 18.58 -0.16
CA TYR A 169 -1.94 18.10 -1.30
C TYR A 169 -1.82 19.19 -2.34
N GLY A 170 -0.63 19.72 -2.57
CA GLY A 170 -0.36 20.82 -3.49
C GLY A 170 -0.02 22.10 -2.73
N LEU A 171 1.16 22.13 -2.11
CA LEU A 171 1.79 23.35 -1.58
C LEU A 171 2.26 24.27 -2.73
N SER A 172 2.00 25.57 -2.59
CA SER A 172 2.34 26.60 -3.58
C SER A 172 3.60 27.39 -3.28
N GLY A 173 4.20 27.17 -2.10
CA GLY A 173 5.39 27.90 -1.71
C GLY A 173 5.11 29.33 -1.32
N LEU A 174 3.94 29.58 -0.74
CA LEU A 174 3.58 30.91 -0.26
C LEU A 174 3.91 31.11 1.23
N GLY A 175 4.38 30.08 1.93
CA GLY A 175 4.81 30.15 3.32
C GLY A 175 3.67 30.51 4.28
N LEU A 176 3.76 31.66 4.96
CA LEU A 176 2.77 32.06 5.98
C LEU A 176 1.38 32.40 5.41
N ILE A 177 1.33 32.74 4.12
CA ILE A 177 0.09 33.07 3.41
C ILE A 177 -0.50 31.84 2.72
N GLU A 178 0.06 30.64 2.96
CA GLU A 178 -0.54 29.40 2.47
C GLU A 178 -1.98 29.25 3.01
N PRO A 179 -2.96 28.91 2.17
CA PRO A 179 -4.34 28.81 2.63
C PRO A 179 -4.53 27.75 3.71
N SER A 180 -3.68 26.71 3.76
CA SER A 180 -3.67 25.70 4.83
C SER A 180 -3.55 26.30 6.23
N VAL A 181 -2.83 27.43 6.36
CA VAL A 181 -2.50 28.09 7.63
C VAL A 181 -3.75 28.54 8.39
N MET A 182 -4.86 28.79 7.69
CA MET A 182 -6.13 29.17 8.34
C MET A 182 -6.82 28.02 9.08
N PHE A 183 -6.44 26.77 8.78
CA PHE A 183 -6.93 25.56 9.42
C PHE A 183 -6.00 25.02 10.50
N MET A 184 -4.81 25.60 10.68
CA MET A 184 -3.83 25.14 11.68
C MET A 184 -4.18 25.68 13.08
N HIS A 185 -4.35 24.78 14.04
CA HIS A 185 -4.51 25.09 15.46
C HIS A 185 -4.17 23.90 16.35
N SER A 186 -4.20 24.12 17.67
CA SER A 186 -3.68 23.17 18.65
C SER A 186 -4.44 21.84 18.72
N SER A 187 -5.68 21.72 18.22
CA SER A 187 -6.37 20.42 18.23
C SER A 187 -6.00 19.50 17.06
N ILE A 188 -5.19 19.95 16.10
CA ILE A 188 -4.66 19.09 15.05
C ILE A 188 -3.71 18.05 15.68
N ARG A 189 -3.87 16.80 15.23
CA ARG A 189 -3.11 15.62 15.67
C ARG A 189 -2.41 14.93 14.50
N GLU A 190 -3.06 14.94 13.33
CA GLU A 190 -2.52 14.40 12.08
C GLU A 190 -2.44 15.53 11.05
N PHE A 191 -1.25 15.71 10.50
CA PHE A 191 -1.03 16.68 9.42
C PHE A 191 -0.28 16.01 8.27
N VAL A 192 -0.87 16.09 7.07
CA VAL A 192 -0.27 15.64 5.82
C VAL A 192 -0.07 16.85 4.94
N ILE A 193 1.16 17.07 4.50
CA ILE A 193 1.49 18.01 3.43
C ILE A 193 2.10 17.24 2.28
N ASP A 194 1.70 17.55 1.07
CA ASP A 194 2.27 16.99 -0.14
C ASP A 194 2.47 18.10 -1.18
N GLN A 195 3.53 18.03 -1.98
CA GLN A 195 3.83 18.94 -3.07
C GLN A 195 3.65 18.15 -4.37
N MET A 196 2.41 18.10 -4.86
CA MET A 196 1.99 17.27 -5.99
C MET A 196 2.49 17.75 -7.38
N VAL A 197 3.29 18.81 -7.46
CA VAL A 197 3.52 19.48 -8.76
C VAL A 197 4.86 19.11 -9.37
N TYR A 198 4.80 18.47 -10.55
CA TYR A 198 5.91 17.91 -11.31
C TYR A 198 6.90 18.93 -11.91
N GLU A 199 6.58 20.23 -11.86
CA GLU A 199 7.30 21.27 -12.61
C GLU A 199 7.70 22.49 -11.79
N VAL A 200 7.42 22.54 -10.48
CA VAL A 200 7.73 23.74 -9.70
C VAL A 200 9.21 23.71 -9.32
N GLU A 201 9.87 24.83 -9.59
CA GLU A 201 11.17 25.17 -9.00
C GLU A 201 11.15 24.86 -7.50
N ASP A 202 12.29 24.45 -6.95
CA ASP A 202 12.40 24.18 -5.51
C ASP A 202 11.77 25.32 -4.69
N LEU A 203 10.92 24.96 -3.72
CA LEU A 203 10.42 25.91 -2.73
C LEU A 203 11.61 26.67 -2.15
N GLU A 204 11.53 28.00 -2.16
CA GLU A 204 12.59 28.81 -1.57
C GLU A 204 12.83 28.33 -0.12
N PRO A 205 14.06 27.94 0.25
CA PRO A 205 14.32 27.29 1.54
C PRO A 205 13.83 28.11 2.74
N GLY A 206 13.89 29.44 2.65
CA GLY A 206 13.40 30.35 3.68
C GLY A 206 11.88 30.28 3.87
N ILE A 207 11.13 30.13 2.78
CA ILE A 207 9.67 29.99 2.81
C ILE A 207 9.28 28.68 3.48
N PHE A 208 9.91 27.57 3.09
CA PHE A 208 9.63 26.27 3.69
C PHE A 208 10.00 26.23 5.18
N ALA A 209 11.12 26.84 5.57
CA ALA A 209 11.51 26.98 6.97
C ALA A 209 10.49 27.78 7.79
N SER A 210 10.01 28.90 7.26
CA SER A 210 8.96 29.73 7.87
C SER A 210 7.64 28.97 8.03
N TYR A 211 7.29 28.16 7.02
CA TYR A 211 6.12 27.30 7.07
C TYR A 211 6.26 26.20 8.15
N CYS A 212 7.42 25.54 8.24
CA CYS A 212 7.72 24.58 9.31
C CYS A 212 7.58 25.22 10.71
N ALA A 213 8.11 26.42 10.92
CA ALA A 213 7.95 27.14 12.18
C ALA A 213 6.48 27.47 12.50
N THR A 214 5.65 27.67 11.47
CA THR A 214 4.20 27.89 11.65
C THR A 214 3.48 26.62 12.07
N ILE A 215 3.86 25.47 11.51
CA ILE A 215 3.31 24.16 11.86
C ILE A 215 3.54 23.90 13.34
N SER A 216 4.77 24.04 13.84
CA SER A 216 5.09 23.80 15.25
C SER A 216 4.40 24.78 16.19
N ALA A 217 4.36 26.08 15.83
CA ALA A 217 3.74 27.10 16.67
C ALA A 217 2.22 26.92 16.79
N ARG A 218 1.54 26.54 15.69
CA ARG A 218 0.08 26.44 15.66
C ARG A 218 -0.44 25.05 16.01
N MET A 219 0.35 24.00 15.77
CA MET A 219 -0.06 22.61 15.98
C MET A 219 0.94 21.88 16.91
N PRO A 220 1.18 22.38 18.13
CA PRO A 220 2.21 21.82 19.03
C PRO A 220 1.90 20.39 19.52
N PHE A 221 0.66 19.92 19.33
CA PHE A 221 0.19 18.60 19.77
C PHE A 221 0.11 17.58 18.63
N LEU A 222 0.78 17.82 17.50
CA LEU A 222 0.86 16.84 16.42
C LEU A 222 1.47 15.53 16.91
N SER A 223 0.82 14.43 16.55
CA SER A 223 1.28 13.07 16.79
C SER A 223 1.67 12.33 15.51
N CYS A 224 1.10 12.72 14.37
CA CYS A 224 1.42 12.17 13.05
C CYS A 224 1.71 13.32 12.07
N LEU A 225 2.87 13.26 11.41
CA LEU A 225 3.30 14.23 10.41
C LEU A 225 3.77 13.50 9.15
N GLN A 226 3.09 13.75 8.04
CA GLN A 226 3.52 13.30 6.72
C GLN A 226 3.99 14.49 5.90
N ILE A 227 5.22 14.43 5.41
CA ILE A 227 5.82 15.43 4.55
C ILE A 227 6.09 14.78 3.18
N GLY A 228 5.36 15.23 2.17
CA GLY A 228 5.66 15.04 0.77
C GLY A 228 6.19 16.35 0.21
N VAL A 229 7.50 16.52 0.14
CA VAL A 229 8.14 17.58 -0.64
C VAL A 229 9.20 16.97 -1.53
N TYR A 230 9.65 17.72 -2.54
CA TYR A 230 10.81 17.29 -3.31
C TYR A 230 11.99 17.02 -2.35
N PRO A 231 12.73 15.90 -2.48
CA PRO A 231 13.76 15.47 -1.52
C PRO A 231 15.06 16.30 -1.64
N SER A 232 14.97 17.62 -1.52
CA SER A 232 16.13 18.51 -1.54
C SER A 232 16.75 18.62 -0.15
N GLN A 233 18.08 18.59 -0.08
CA GLN A 233 18.84 18.70 1.18
C GLN A 233 18.54 20.01 1.94
N VAL A 234 18.10 21.05 1.23
CA VAL A 234 17.73 22.34 1.82
C VAL A 234 16.56 22.25 2.80
N TYR A 235 15.70 21.22 2.67
CA TYR A 235 14.53 21.02 3.54
C TYR A 235 14.83 20.20 4.79
N GLU A 236 15.97 19.47 4.83
CA GLU A 236 16.29 18.60 5.97
C GLU A 236 16.39 19.37 7.29
N LYS A 237 17.08 20.51 7.29
CA LYS A 237 17.25 21.34 8.50
C LYS A 237 15.90 21.87 9.04
N PRO A 238 15.02 22.48 8.21
CA PRO A 238 13.66 22.81 8.61
C PRO A 238 12.86 21.65 9.20
N ILE A 239 12.92 20.47 8.59
CA ILE A 239 12.20 19.27 9.06
C ILE A 239 12.71 18.84 10.43
N VAL A 240 14.04 18.78 10.61
CA VAL A 240 14.65 18.46 11.91
C VAL A 240 14.24 19.48 12.98
N ALA A 241 14.26 20.77 12.65
CA ALA A 241 13.83 21.82 13.58
C ALA A 241 12.36 21.66 13.96
N LEU A 242 11.49 21.34 13.00
CA LEU A 242 10.08 21.06 13.24
C LEU A 242 9.90 19.85 14.17
N MET A 243 10.57 18.73 13.90
CA MET A 243 10.49 17.52 14.73
C MET A 243 10.83 17.80 16.19
N LYS A 244 11.90 18.55 16.46
CA LYS A 244 12.32 18.93 17.82
C LYS A 244 11.29 19.76 18.57
N GLN A 245 10.44 20.50 17.84
CA GLN A 245 9.40 21.35 18.41
C GLN A 245 8.06 20.64 18.58
N LEU A 246 7.94 19.37 18.18
CA LEU A 246 6.73 18.57 18.27
C LEU A 246 6.89 17.44 19.32
N PRO A 247 6.68 17.73 20.63
CA PRO A 247 6.98 16.80 21.71
C PRO A 247 6.11 15.52 21.71
N ASN A 248 4.97 15.54 21.02
CA ASN A 248 4.04 14.42 20.93
C ASN A 248 4.17 13.63 19.63
N LEU A 249 5.14 13.95 18.78
CA LEU A 249 5.30 13.30 17.48
C LEU A 249 5.70 11.83 17.67
N ARG A 250 4.87 10.93 17.12
CA ARG A 250 5.04 9.47 17.19
C ARG A 250 5.20 8.83 15.82
N GLU A 251 4.61 9.43 14.80
CA GLU A 251 4.69 8.97 13.42
C GLU A 251 5.24 10.09 12.54
N LEU A 252 6.31 9.79 11.83
CA LEU A 252 6.91 10.68 10.85
C LEU A 252 7.07 9.97 9.51
N LEU A 253 6.49 10.57 8.47
CA LEU A 253 6.75 10.20 7.08
C LEU A 253 7.50 11.34 6.38
N VAL A 254 8.65 11.01 5.78
CA VAL A 254 9.48 11.96 5.03
C VAL A 254 9.77 11.49 3.60
N PRO A 255 10.13 12.41 2.68
CA PRO A 255 10.63 12.04 1.35
C PRO A 255 11.96 11.27 1.44
N PRO A 256 12.36 10.57 0.35
CA PRO A 256 13.60 9.82 0.30
C PRO A 256 14.77 10.77 -0.03
N PHE A 257 15.19 11.55 0.96
CA PHE A 257 16.33 12.49 0.82
C PHE A 257 17.62 11.79 0.40
N PRO A 258 18.49 12.41 -0.42
CA PRO A 258 19.82 11.89 -0.76
C PRO A 258 20.69 11.56 0.44
N ASP A 259 20.59 12.40 1.45
CA ASP A 259 21.27 12.22 2.71
C ASP A 259 20.23 12.26 3.82
N LEU A 260 20.05 11.14 4.52
CA LEU A 260 19.13 11.09 5.67
C LEU A 260 19.86 11.34 6.99
N THR A 261 21.12 11.79 6.95
CA THR A 261 21.94 11.95 8.15
C THR A 261 21.36 12.97 9.11
N GLN A 262 20.89 14.12 8.61
CA GLN A 262 20.30 15.15 9.48
C GLN A 262 18.97 14.69 10.06
N ILE A 263 18.09 14.12 9.22
CA ILE A 263 16.79 13.58 9.66
C ILE A 263 17.01 12.50 10.73
N SER A 264 17.91 11.56 10.49
CA SER A 264 18.22 10.46 11.41
C SER A 264 18.79 10.95 12.74
N ARG A 265 19.65 11.99 12.72
CA ARG A 265 20.10 12.66 13.95
C ARG A 265 18.95 13.33 14.69
N GLY A 266 18.06 14.00 13.96
CA GLY A 266 16.84 14.58 14.52
C GLY A 266 15.92 13.54 15.16
N LEU A 267 15.80 12.35 14.57
CA LEU A 267 15.01 11.24 15.12
C LEU A 267 15.53 10.76 16.48
N ALA A 268 16.85 10.73 16.69
CA ALA A 268 17.45 10.38 17.98
C ALA A 268 16.98 11.32 19.12
N GLU A 269 16.61 12.55 18.78
CA GLU A 269 16.15 13.56 19.73
C GLU A 269 14.63 13.52 19.99
N VAL A 270 13.89 12.61 19.33
CA VAL A 270 12.45 12.43 19.48
C VAL A 270 12.16 11.06 20.12
N PRO A 271 12.27 10.92 21.45
CA PRO A 271 12.24 9.62 22.13
C PRO A 271 10.86 8.93 22.11
N GLN A 272 9.82 9.61 21.62
CA GLN A 272 8.46 9.08 21.50
C GLN A 272 8.17 8.51 20.10
N MET A 273 9.15 8.50 19.20
CA MET A 273 8.97 8.00 17.83
C MET A 273 8.66 6.49 17.85
N GLU A 274 7.48 6.14 17.33
CA GLU A 274 6.95 4.78 17.24
C GLU A 274 7.01 4.28 15.79
N ILE A 275 6.76 5.15 14.81
CA ILE A 275 6.68 4.82 13.39
C ILE A 275 7.52 5.79 12.56
N PHE A 276 8.46 5.25 11.79
CA PHE A 276 9.26 6.03 10.86
C PHE A 276 9.13 5.50 9.44
N ILE A 277 8.69 6.35 8.52
CA ILE A 277 8.45 6.01 7.12
C ILE A 277 9.26 6.96 6.24
N ILE A 278 10.10 6.40 5.39
CA ILE A 278 10.57 7.11 4.19
C ILE A 278 9.54 6.75 3.12
N SER A 279 9.08 7.68 2.28
CA SER A 279 8.03 7.40 1.28
C SER A 279 8.55 7.52 -0.15
N THR A 280 8.00 6.72 -1.07
CA THR A 280 8.24 6.79 -2.53
C THR A 280 7.06 7.35 -3.31
N ASN A 281 6.14 8.09 -2.69
CA ASN A 281 5.06 8.76 -3.44
C ASN A 281 5.58 9.61 -4.61
N PHE A 282 6.87 9.96 -4.59
CA PHE A 282 7.61 10.53 -5.70
C PHE A 282 8.07 9.45 -6.70
N SER A 283 7.15 9.01 -7.55
CA SER A 283 7.38 8.04 -8.63
C SER A 283 8.45 8.43 -9.67
N HIS A 284 9.04 9.62 -9.59
CA HIS A 284 9.94 10.18 -10.60
C HIS A 284 11.37 10.41 -10.14
N LEU A 285 11.67 10.20 -8.86
CA LEU A 285 13.01 10.48 -8.37
C LEU A 285 14.01 9.42 -8.82
N PRO A 286 15.20 9.84 -9.30
CA PRO A 286 16.29 8.92 -9.58
C PRO A 286 16.68 8.14 -8.33
N SER A 287 16.62 6.82 -8.42
CA SER A 287 17.01 5.87 -7.36
C SER A 287 18.49 5.89 -6.99
N SER A 288 19.33 6.63 -7.71
CA SER A 288 20.75 6.84 -7.39
C SER A 288 20.98 7.65 -6.12
N ILE A 289 19.94 8.31 -5.61
CA ILE A 289 20.04 9.37 -4.62
C ILE A 289 20.54 8.87 -3.24
N LEU A 290 20.25 7.62 -2.84
CA LEU A 290 20.61 7.07 -1.51
C LEU A 290 21.87 6.19 -1.46
N LYS A 291 22.73 6.20 -2.50
CA LYS A 291 23.84 5.24 -2.60
C LYS A 291 25.09 5.60 -1.79
N HIS A 292 25.27 6.86 -1.40
CA HIS A 292 26.60 7.37 -0.98
C HIS A 292 26.67 8.03 0.40
N SER A 293 25.55 8.22 1.10
CA SER A 293 25.55 8.83 2.43
C SER A 293 25.94 7.82 3.52
N ASN A 294 26.77 8.23 4.47
CA ASN A 294 27.05 7.47 5.68
C ASN A 294 26.01 7.85 6.74
N PRO A 295 25.24 6.90 7.28
CA PRO A 295 24.26 7.21 8.32
C PRO A 295 24.97 7.73 9.59
N PRO A 296 24.28 8.54 10.41
CA PRO A 296 24.87 9.12 11.61
C PRO A 296 25.20 8.03 12.63
N GLU A 297 26.25 8.26 13.40
CA GLU A 297 26.66 7.37 14.49
C GLU A 297 25.59 7.38 15.61
N CYS A 298 25.16 6.18 16.01
CA CYS A 298 24.29 5.89 17.17
C CYS A 298 22.97 6.70 17.25
N VAL A 299 21.88 6.11 16.78
CA VAL A 299 20.51 6.64 16.93
C VAL A 299 19.76 5.80 17.96
N ASP A 300 19.38 6.40 19.09
CA ASP A 300 18.62 5.71 20.15
C ASP A 300 17.11 5.76 19.85
N LEU A 301 16.58 4.69 19.27
CA LEU A 301 15.17 4.57 18.84
C LEU A 301 14.42 3.48 19.62
N ARG A 302 14.48 3.50 20.96
CA ARG A 302 13.94 2.41 21.82
C ARG A 302 12.44 2.16 21.66
N LYS A 303 11.66 3.17 21.28
CA LYS A 303 10.21 3.06 21.11
C LYS A 303 9.78 2.74 19.69
N LEU A 304 10.72 2.64 18.75
CA LEU A 304 10.40 2.39 17.36
C LEU A 304 9.83 0.97 17.19
N GLN A 305 8.59 0.91 16.72
CA GLN A 305 7.83 -0.32 16.50
C GLN A 305 7.76 -0.69 15.03
N GLN A 306 7.69 0.33 14.16
CA GLN A 306 7.56 0.15 12.72
C GLN A 306 8.53 1.05 11.97
N MET A 307 9.19 0.45 10.99
CA MET A 307 10.06 1.16 10.06
C MET A 307 9.74 0.74 8.64
N VAL A 308 9.52 1.72 7.76
CA VAL A 308 9.33 1.53 6.33
C VAL A 308 10.37 2.36 5.59
N LEU A 309 11.26 1.70 4.85
CA LEU A 309 12.34 2.35 4.14
C LEU A 309 12.21 2.08 2.64
N TYR A 310 12.44 3.10 1.83
CA TYR A 310 12.57 2.93 0.39
C TYR A 310 13.97 3.38 -0.02
N CYS A 311 14.89 2.44 -0.01
CA CYS A 311 16.32 2.70 -0.19
C CYS A 311 17.07 1.39 -0.48
N THR A 312 18.36 1.50 -0.79
CA THR A 312 19.20 0.32 -1.00
C THR A 312 19.43 -0.46 0.29
N TYR A 313 19.61 -1.77 0.20
CA TYR A 313 19.91 -2.62 1.36
C TYR A 313 21.27 -2.31 1.97
N VAL A 314 22.23 -1.78 1.18
CA VAL A 314 23.51 -1.29 1.70
C VAL A 314 23.29 -0.10 2.64
N PHE A 315 22.49 0.88 2.23
CA PHE A 315 22.16 2.03 3.06
C PHE A 315 21.40 1.58 4.32
N SER A 316 20.34 0.78 4.16
CA SER A 316 19.57 0.21 5.27
C SER A 316 20.46 -0.52 6.28
N THR A 317 21.39 -1.35 5.81
CA THR A 317 22.33 -2.07 6.66
C THR A 317 23.11 -1.12 7.56
N ARG A 318 23.70 -0.06 6.97
CA ARG A 318 24.47 0.92 7.73
C ARG A 318 23.58 1.69 8.71
N LEU A 319 22.36 2.02 8.32
CA LEU A 319 21.39 2.67 9.19
C LEU A 319 21.07 1.78 10.41
N LEU A 320 20.78 0.50 10.18
CA LEU A 320 20.49 -0.46 11.25
C LEU A 320 21.69 -0.74 12.16
N GLN A 321 22.92 -0.72 11.63
CA GLN A 321 24.14 -0.83 12.45
C GLN A 321 24.19 0.27 13.51
N ASN A 322 23.80 1.49 13.11
CA ASN A 322 23.82 2.66 13.95
C ASN A 322 22.58 2.80 14.86
N ILE A 323 21.52 2.02 14.63
CA ILE A 323 20.36 2.03 15.52
C ILE A 323 20.62 1.12 16.73
N SER A 324 20.29 1.62 17.92
CA SER A 324 20.33 0.80 19.14
C SER A 324 19.33 -0.35 19.05
N PRO A 325 19.67 -1.58 19.50
CA PRO A 325 18.71 -2.68 19.55
C PRO A 325 17.43 -2.25 20.27
N THR A 326 16.27 -2.60 19.71
CA THR A 326 14.97 -2.31 20.32
C THR A 326 14.13 -3.57 20.40
N ALA A 327 13.59 -3.84 21.60
CA ALA A 327 12.66 -4.94 21.82
C ALA A 327 11.24 -4.63 21.30
N GLU A 328 10.98 -3.37 20.95
CA GLU A 328 9.66 -2.92 20.50
C GLU A 328 9.47 -3.02 18.99
N MET A 329 10.55 -3.17 18.20
CA MET A 329 10.44 -3.32 16.75
C MET A 329 9.63 -4.58 16.39
N ARG A 330 8.49 -4.38 15.74
CA ARG A 330 7.58 -5.44 15.26
C ARG A 330 7.57 -5.55 13.75
N SER A 331 7.71 -4.43 13.05
CA SER A 331 7.50 -4.36 11.60
C SER A 331 8.62 -3.64 10.88
N LEU A 332 9.23 -4.32 9.92
CA LEU A 332 10.27 -3.76 9.07
C LEU A 332 9.94 -4.03 7.61
N THR A 333 9.75 -2.95 6.86
CA THR A 333 9.52 -2.98 5.41
C THR A 333 10.64 -2.23 4.72
N MET A 334 11.25 -2.85 3.72
CA MET A 334 12.25 -2.22 2.87
C MET A 334 11.95 -2.52 1.42
N ASP A 335 11.84 -1.46 0.63
CA ASP A 335 11.65 -1.56 -0.81
C ASP A 335 12.88 -0.95 -1.49
N SER A 336 13.68 -1.78 -2.16
CA SER A 336 14.81 -1.31 -2.97
C SER A 336 14.37 -1.07 -4.41
N HIS A 337 14.87 0.00 -5.01
CA HIS A 337 14.66 0.27 -6.44
C HIS A 337 15.49 -0.64 -7.32
N ASP A 338 16.73 -0.92 -6.90
CA ASP A 338 17.69 -1.66 -7.70
C ASP A 338 17.73 -3.12 -7.25
N PRO A 339 18.04 -4.06 -8.14
CA PRO A 339 18.31 -5.44 -7.76
C PRO A 339 19.43 -5.49 -6.71
N GLU A 340 19.16 -6.15 -5.59
CA GLU A 340 20.13 -6.29 -4.51
C GLU A 340 20.91 -7.60 -4.65
N THR A 341 22.21 -7.54 -4.37
CA THR A 341 23.04 -8.75 -4.36
C THR A 341 22.68 -9.62 -3.16
N SER A 342 22.92 -10.91 -3.27
CA SER A 342 22.68 -11.85 -2.18
C SER A 342 23.54 -11.57 -0.94
N ASP A 343 24.74 -10.98 -1.13
CA ASP A 343 25.59 -10.53 -0.04
C ASP A 343 24.99 -9.33 0.71
N ASN A 344 24.45 -8.34 0.00
CA ASN A 344 23.77 -7.21 0.62
C ASN A 344 22.56 -7.69 1.44
N ILE A 345 21.77 -8.60 0.88
CA ILE A 345 20.63 -9.23 1.56
C ILE A 345 21.10 -9.95 2.83
N ARG A 346 22.16 -10.76 2.74
CA ARG A 346 22.71 -11.49 3.88
C ARG A 346 23.18 -10.56 4.99
N ILE A 347 23.92 -9.50 4.65
CA ILE A 347 24.44 -8.54 5.64
C ILE A 347 23.26 -7.81 6.29
N LEU A 348 22.26 -7.38 5.51
CA LEU A 348 21.06 -6.75 6.03
C LEU A 348 20.31 -7.67 6.99
N ILE A 349 20.04 -8.91 6.58
CA ILE A 349 19.38 -9.93 7.40
C ILE A 349 20.14 -10.15 8.72
N LEU A 350 21.47 -10.21 8.67
CA LEU A 350 22.29 -10.34 9.87
C LEU A 350 22.11 -9.15 10.82
N GLN A 351 22.03 -7.91 10.30
CA GLN A 351 21.75 -6.74 11.14
C GLN A 351 20.34 -6.79 11.75
N ILE A 352 19.34 -7.16 10.96
CA ILE A 352 17.95 -7.29 11.44
C ILE A 352 17.87 -8.32 12.57
N ALA A 353 18.43 -9.52 12.34
CA ALA A 353 18.40 -10.62 13.29
C ALA A 353 19.10 -10.27 14.62
N THR A 354 20.19 -9.51 14.57
CA THR A 354 20.95 -9.12 15.77
C THR A 354 20.29 -7.98 16.56
N LYS A 355 19.51 -7.11 15.90
CA LYS A 355 18.92 -5.92 16.52
C LYS A 355 17.46 -6.11 16.94
N PHE A 356 16.70 -6.96 16.25
CA PHE A 356 15.23 -7.02 16.34
C PHE A 356 14.71 -8.44 16.60
N SER A 357 15.02 -9.00 17.77
CA SER A 357 14.60 -10.36 18.16
C SER A 357 13.08 -10.59 18.28
N HIS A 358 12.35 -9.49 18.20
CA HIS A 358 10.93 -9.37 18.45
C HIS A 358 10.11 -9.07 17.19
N LEU A 359 10.77 -9.08 16.04
CA LEU A 359 10.19 -8.79 14.74
C LEU A 359 9.12 -9.84 14.39
N THR A 360 7.94 -9.37 14.01
CA THR A 360 6.80 -10.20 13.58
C THR A 360 6.54 -10.06 12.08
N LEU A 361 6.90 -8.92 11.49
CA LEU A 361 6.74 -8.64 10.07
C LEU A 361 8.08 -8.22 9.48
N LEU A 362 8.55 -8.97 8.48
CA LEU A 362 9.68 -8.61 7.64
C LEU A 362 9.27 -8.62 6.18
N HIS A 363 9.41 -7.47 5.52
CA HIS A 363 9.11 -7.31 4.11
C HIS A 363 10.31 -6.69 3.41
N LEU A 364 10.93 -7.44 2.51
CA LEU A 364 12.09 -7.05 1.73
C LEU A 364 11.73 -7.22 0.26
N ASP A 365 11.41 -6.12 -0.42
CA ASP A 365 10.93 -6.14 -1.79
C ASP A 365 11.83 -5.34 -2.73
N HIS A 366 11.73 -5.67 -4.01
CA HIS A 366 12.34 -4.95 -5.10
C HIS A 366 11.23 -4.39 -5.98
N LYS A 367 11.02 -3.07 -5.92
CA LYS A 367 9.99 -2.37 -6.68
C LYS A 367 10.64 -1.59 -7.81
N PRO A 368 10.73 -2.16 -9.03
CA PRO A 368 11.13 -1.40 -10.21
C PRO A 368 10.19 -0.21 -10.39
N LEU A 369 10.70 1.04 -10.47
CA LEU A 369 9.83 2.18 -10.76
C LEU A 369 9.14 1.97 -12.12
N VAL A 370 7.81 1.97 -12.08
CA VAL A 370 6.92 1.75 -13.24
C VAL A 370 7.21 2.71 -14.40
N TYR A 371 7.78 3.89 -14.11
CA TYR A 371 8.06 4.92 -15.12
C TYR A 371 9.37 4.70 -15.90
N GLY A 372 10.24 3.79 -15.45
CA GLY A 372 11.47 3.41 -16.15
C GLY A 372 11.30 2.21 -17.09
N ARG A 373 10.21 2.15 -17.87
CA ARG A 373 9.62 0.99 -18.61
C ARG A 373 10.55 0.06 -19.43
N GLY A 374 11.86 0.28 -19.47
CA GLY A 374 12.82 -0.64 -20.11
C GLY A 374 14.12 -0.88 -19.33
N ARG A 375 14.55 0.06 -18.46
CA ARG A 375 15.94 0.06 -17.98
C ARG A 375 16.29 -1.13 -17.10
N ILE A 376 15.34 -1.68 -16.36
CA ILE A 376 15.64 -2.73 -15.38
C ILE A 376 15.95 -4.06 -16.06
N LEU A 377 15.18 -4.41 -17.10
CA LEU A 377 15.51 -5.57 -17.93
C LEU A 377 16.87 -5.41 -18.63
N ASP A 378 17.23 -4.19 -19.02
CA ASP A 378 18.54 -3.91 -19.62
C ASP A 378 19.69 -4.09 -18.61
N THR A 379 19.44 -3.84 -17.32
CA THR A 379 20.44 -4.04 -16.25
C THR A 379 20.53 -5.47 -15.73
N LEU A 380 19.44 -6.25 -15.85
CA LEU A 380 19.42 -7.63 -15.38
C LEU A 380 20.16 -8.50 -16.39
N LEU A 381 21.28 -9.09 -15.97
CA LEU A 381 22.01 -10.04 -16.79
C LEU A 381 21.11 -11.26 -17.06
N SER A 382 21.05 -11.70 -18.32
CA SER A 382 20.37 -12.95 -18.71
C SER A 382 20.94 -14.18 -18.00
N ARG A 383 22.15 -14.08 -17.45
CA ARG A 383 22.75 -15.06 -16.54
C ARG A 383 23.14 -14.35 -15.23
N PRO A 384 22.48 -14.65 -14.10
CA PRO A 384 22.90 -14.10 -12.82
C PRO A 384 24.31 -14.57 -12.48
N LEU A 385 25.07 -13.70 -11.82
CA LEU A 385 26.31 -14.11 -11.19
C LEU A 385 25.96 -14.90 -9.92
N ALA A 386 26.87 -15.77 -9.46
CA ALA A 386 26.65 -16.56 -8.25
C ALA A 386 26.29 -15.68 -7.01
N LYS A 387 26.82 -14.46 -6.96
CA LYS A 387 26.54 -13.46 -5.91
C LYS A 387 25.15 -12.83 -5.98
N ASP A 388 24.38 -13.04 -7.05
CA ASP A 388 23.04 -12.48 -7.22
C ASP A 388 21.95 -13.46 -6.76
N ILE A 389 22.30 -14.75 -6.57
CA ILE A 389 21.36 -15.80 -6.20
C ILE A 389 21.27 -15.93 -4.68
N ILE A 390 20.05 -15.88 -4.14
CA ILE A 390 19.80 -16.10 -2.72
C ILE A 390 19.94 -17.58 -2.39
N HIS A 391 20.79 -17.90 -1.41
CA HIS A 391 21.01 -19.25 -0.90
C HIS A 391 20.44 -19.37 0.53
N PHE A 392 20.15 -20.58 0.97
CA PHE A 392 19.64 -20.86 2.32
C PHE A 392 20.51 -20.23 3.44
N LYS A 393 21.85 -20.31 3.31
CA LYS A 393 22.79 -19.71 4.27
C LYS A 393 22.59 -18.21 4.52
N HIS A 394 21.95 -17.49 3.59
CA HIS A 394 21.67 -16.07 3.75
C HIS A 394 20.50 -15.80 4.70
N LEU A 395 19.62 -16.79 4.91
CA LEU A 395 18.44 -16.69 5.78
C LEU A 395 18.69 -17.20 7.20
N ILE A 396 19.72 -18.04 7.43
CA ILE A 396 20.03 -18.62 8.74
C ILE A 396 20.00 -17.58 9.90
N PRO A 397 20.59 -16.38 9.76
CA PRO A 397 20.54 -15.39 10.85
C PRO A 397 19.12 -15.01 11.25
N ILE A 398 18.20 -14.80 10.30
CA ILE A 398 16.82 -14.39 10.62
C ILE A 398 16.00 -15.53 11.23
N LEU A 399 16.25 -16.78 10.81
CA LEU A 399 15.55 -17.97 11.34
C LEU A 399 15.80 -18.15 12.85
N SER A 400 17.03 -17.89 13.29
CA SER A 400 17.45 -18.02 14.68
C SER A 400 17.24 -16.74 15.50
N GLY A 401 17.44 -15.57 14.90
CA GLY A 401 17.33 -14.27 15.57
C GLY A 401 15.90 -13.80 15.77
N CYS A 402 14.98 -14.14 14.86
CA CYS A 402 13.60 -13.63 14.85
C CYS A 402 12.58 -14.79 14.82
N PRO A 403 12.40 -15.52 15.94
CA PRO A 403 11.51 -16.69 15.98
C PRO A 403 10.01 -16.34 15.96
N LYS A 404 9.66 -15.05 16.13
CA LYS A 404 8.27 -14.56 16.22
C LYS A 404 7.71 -14.07 14.88
N ILE A 405 8.36 -14.38 13.77
CA ILE A 405 7.91 -13.97 12.44
C ILE A 405 6.54 -14.62 12.13
N ILE A 406 5.60 -13.75 11.74
CA ILE A 406 4.23 -14.08 11.33
C ILE A 406 4.06 -13.80 9.83
N LEU A 407 4.66 -12.70 9.35
CA LEU A 407 4.66 -12.32 7.94
C LEU A 407 6.11 -12.18 7.45
N PHE A 408 6.47 -12.99 6.46
CA PHE A 408 7.76 -12.92 5.81
C PHE A 408 7.59 -12.74 4.30
N ASN A 409 8.14 -11.65 3.78
CA ASN A 409 8.27 -11.42 2.35
C ASN A 409 9.73 -11.13 2.00
N LEU A 410 10.28 -11.88 1.07
CA LEU A 410 11.54 -11.55 0.39
C LEU A 410 11.38 -11.78 -1.10
N GLN A 411 11.53 -10.73 -1.90
CA GLN A 411 11.56 -10.84 -3.36
C GLN A 411 12.98 -10.71 -3.91
N SER A 412 13.20 -11.39 -5.03
CA SER A 412 14.42 -11.31 -5.82
C SER A 412 14.05 -11.44 -7.29
N PRO A 413 14.77 -10.76 -8.20
CA PRO A 413 14.55 -10.96 -9.63
C PRO A 413 14.99 -12.34 -10.13
N TYR A 414 15.67 -13.14 -9.30
CA TYR A 414 16.16 -14.48 -9.64
C TYR A 414 15.52 -15.56 -8.75
N PRO A 415 15.31 -16.79 -9.28
CA PRO A 415 14.93 -17.93 -8.48
C PRO A 415 15.97 -18.22 -7.40
N PRO A 416 15.55 -18.56 -6.16
CA PRO A 416 16.47 -18.86 -5.09
C PRO A 416 17.11 -20.25 -5.27
N ALA A 417 18.34 -20.43 -4.77
CA ALA A 417 19.03 -21.71 -4.66
C ALA A 417 18.68 -22.37 -3.31
N ILE A 418 17.41 -22.77 -3.19
CA ILE A 418 16.80 -23.37 -1.99
C ILE A 418 16.02 -24.61 -2.43
N ASP A 419 16.11 -25.69 -1.66
CA ASP A 419 15.39 -26.94 -1.87
C ASP A 419 14.32 -27.21 -0.79
N ASP A 420 13.65 -28.36 -0.86
CA ASP A 420 12.58 -28.70 0.09
C ASP A 420 13.09 -28.92 1.52
N HIS A 421 14.34 -29.37 1.71
CA HIS A 421 14.92 -29.56 3.04
C HIS A 421 15.24 -28.23 3.72
N ASP A 422 15.74 -27.27 2.94
CA ASP A 422 15.91 -25.90 3.38
C ASP A 422 14.55 -25.29 3.80
N ILE A 423 13.47 -25.55 3.05
CA ILE A 423 12.10 -25.11 3.38
C ILE A 423 11.55 -25.76 4.65
N GLU A 424 11.82 -27.05 4.88
CA GLU A 424 11.48 -27.71 6.12
C GLU A 424 12.09 -26.98 7.33
N THR A 425 13.35 -26.58 7.21
CA THR A 425 14.05 -25.83 8.26
C THR A 425 13.42 -24.46 8.48
N ILE A 426 13.01 -23.77 7.41
CA ILE A 426 12.30 -22.49 7.48
C ILE A 426 10.96 -22.65 8.21
N ALA A 427 10.14 -23.62 7.80
CA ALA A 427 8.83 -23.87 8.38
C ALA A 427 8.92 -24.23 9.89
N LYS A 428 9.91 -25.06 10.28
CA LYS A 428 10.18 -25.38 11.69
C LYS A 428 10.59 -24.17 12.52
N SER A 429 11.29 -23.21 11.92
CA SER A 429 11.78 -22.02 12.61
C SER A 429 10.67 -21.02 12.92
N TRP A 430 9.59 -21.02 12.14
CA TRP A 430 8.47 -20.09 12.27
C TRP A 430 7.12 -20.82 12.36
N PRO A 431 6.81 -21.47 13.48
CA PRO A 431 5.56 -22.21 13.65
C PRO A 431 4.32 -21.28 13.68
N GLY A 432 4.50 -20.00 13.98
CA GLY A 432 3.46 -18.97 14.00
C GLY A 432 3.20 -18.28 12.66
N LEU A 433 3.82 -18.74 11.57
CA LEU A 433 3.75 -18.11 10.26
C LEU A 433 2.32 -18.13 9.70
N GLU A 434 1.83 -16.95 9.30
CA GLU A 434 0.52 -16.74 8.68
C GLU A 434 0.67 -16.39 7.19
N GLU A 435 1.72 -15.67 6.83
CA GLU A 435 1.99 -15.26 5.46
C GLU A 435 3.46 -15.49 5.11
N PHE A 436 3.70 -16.29 4.07
CA PHE A 436 5.04 -16.56 3.54
C PHE A 436 5.10 -16.27 2.06
N SER A 437 6.00 -15.37 1.67
CA SER A 437 6.24 -15.00 0.29
C SER A 437 7.73 -14.97 0.01
N PHE A 438 8.20 -15.87 -0.85
CA PHE A 438 9.64 -16.04 -1.07
C PHE A 438 9.98 -16.19 -2.54
N CYS A 439 10.52 -15.13 -3.12
CA CYS A 439 11.00 -15.05 -4.51
C CYS A 439 10.03 -15.69 -5.51
N HIS A 440 8.72 -15.53 -5.28
CA HIS A 440 7.68 -16.22 -6.03
C HIS A 440 7.54 -15.71 -7.47
N GLN A 441 8.04 -14.50 -7.76
CA GLN A 441 7.90 -13.84 -9.06
C GLN A 441 9.26 -13.44 -9.64
N PRO A 442 10.15 -14.43 -9.92
CA PRO A 442 11.42 -14.13 -10.55
C PRO A 442 11.20 -13.51 -11.93
N VAL A 443 12.00 -12.49 -12.24
CA VAL A 443 12.01 -11.82 -13.54
C VAL A 443 12.85 -12.63 -14.54
N VAL A 444 13.99 -13.16 -14.10
CA VAL A 444 14.90 -13.97 -14.93
C VAL A 444 14.77 -15.43 -14.56
N LEU A 445 14.30 -16.26 -15.49
CA LEU A 445 14.10 -17.68 -15.23
C LEU A 445 15.37 -18.50 -15.44
N LEU A 446 15.64 -19.41 -14.51
CA LEU A 446 16.72 -20.39 -14.60
C LEU A 446 16.14 -21.79 -14.65
N LEU A 447 16.11 -22.40 -15.84
CA LEU A 447 15.58 -23.76 -16.01
C LEU A 447 16.45 -24.84 -15.39
N LYS A 448 17.77 -24.63 -15.41
CA LYS A 448 18.75 -25.58 -14.90
C LYS A 448 19.27 -25.04 -13.58
N ARG A 449 18.74 -25.61 -12.49
CA ARG A 449 19.12 -25.29 -11.12
C ARG A 449 19.50 -26.58 -10.40
N GLU A 450 20.53 -26.49 -9.56
CA GLU A 450 20.97 -27.61 -8.71
C GLU A 450 20.00 -27.84 -7.54
N LYS A 451 19.61 -26.75 -6.85
CA LYS A 451 18.59 -26.77 -5.79
C LYS A 451 17.28 -26.19 -6.30
N ARG A 452 16.18 -26.89 -6.01
CA ARG A 452 14.84 -26.49 -6.44
C ARG A 452 13.83 -26.83 -5.36
N MET A 453 12.92 -25.91 -5.14
CA MET A 453 11.73 -26.14 -4.33
C MET A 453 10.67 -26.82 -5.19
N THR A 454 10.06 -27.87 -4.69
CA THR A 454 9.03 -28.65 -5.39
C THR A 454 7.69 -28.55 -4.67
N LEU A 455 6.66 -29.25 -5.16
CA LEU A 455 5.38 -29.37 -4.44
C LEU A 455 5.51 -30.01 -3.05
N LYS A 456 6.61 -30.73 -2.77
CA LYS A 456 6.87 -31.31 -1.45
C LYS A 456 7.03 -30.24 -0.36
N ALA A 457 7.48 -29.04 -0.71
CA ALA A 457 7.56 -27.89 0.20
C ALA A 457 6.24 -27.63 0.97
N LEU A 458 5.09 -27.86 0.33
CA LEU A 458 3.76 -27.67 0.94
C LEU A 458 3.53 -28.58 2.16
N SER A 459 4.10 -29.80 2.14
CA SER A 459 3.98 -30.74 3.26
C SER A 459 4.65 -30.20 4.52
N HIS A 460 5.81 -29.56 4.37
CA HIS A 460 6.55 -28.97 5.49
C HIS A 460 5.78 -27.82 6.15
N PHE A 461 5.17 -26.94 5.35
CA PHE A 461 4.29 -25.90 5.87
C PHE A 461 3.04 -26.47 6.53
N SER A 462 2.42 -27.51 5.95
CA SER A 462 1.24 -28.14 6.55
C SER A 462 1.51 -28.77 7.92
N LEU A 463 2.73 -29.26 8.12
CA LEU A 463 3.14 -29.90 9.36
C LEU A 463 3.51 -28.89 10.44
N HIS A 464 4.20 -27.81 10.06
CA HIS A 464 4.83 -26.89 11.01
C HIS A 464 4.13 -25.53 11.16
N CYS A 465 3.34 -25.10 10.18
CA CYS A 465 2.73 -23.76 10.12
C CYS A 465 1.19 -23.86 10.00
N PRO A 466 0.47 -24.31 11.06
CA PRO A 466 -0.98 -24.54 11.00
C PRO A 466 -1.81 -23.27 10.80
N ASN A 467 -1.21 -22.09 10.99
CA ASN A 467 -1.88 -20.80 10.82
C ASN A 467 -1.69 -20.17 9.43
N LEU A 468 -0.95 -20.83 8.53
CA LEU A 468 -0.61 -20.29 7.22
C LEU A 468 -1.87 -20.02 6.38
N SER A 469 -2.08 -18.75 6.06
CA SER A 469 -3.23 -18.24 5.31
C SER A 469 -2.88 -17.80 3.89
N THR A 470 -1.64 -17.37 3.69
CA THR A 470 -1.09 -16.98 2.38
C THR A 470 0.26 -17.62 2.16
N LEU A 471 0.40 -18.32 1.04
CA LEU A 471 1.66 -18.91 0.62
C LEU A 471 1.99 -18.49 -0.81
N LYS A 472 3.17 -17.90 -1.02
CA LYS A 472 3.65 -17.48 -2.34
C LYS A 472 5.05 -18.01 -2.61
N LEU A 473 5.19 -18.90 -3.59
CA LEU A 473 6.43 -19.63 -3.87
C LEU A 473 6.68 -19.76 -5.38
N TYR A 474 7.94 -19.83 -5.78
CA TYR A 474 8.33 -20.29 -7.12
C TYR A 474 8.73 -21.78 -7.05
N LEU A 475 7.81 -22.64 -7.48
CA LEU A 475 7.88 -24.10 -7.37
C LEU A 475 8.28 -24.74 -8.70
N ASP A 476 9.02 -25.83 -8.62
CA ASP A 476 9.22 -26.74 -9.74
C ASP A 476 8.15 -27.82 -9.70
N ALA A 477 7.15 -27.71 -10.59
CA ALA A 477 6.02 -28.62 -10.70
C ALA A 477 6.08 -29.47 -11.98
N THR A 478 7.29 -29.74 -12.49
CA THR A 478 7.49 -30.71 -13.58
C THR A 478 7.36 -32.15 -13.10
N SER A 479 7.02 -33.05 -14.01
CA SER A 479 6.75 -34.48 -13.84
C SER A 479 7.75 -35.21 -12.93
N ASP A 480 9.05 -34.95 -13.11
CA ASP A 480 10.16 -35.53 -12.32
C ASP A 480 10.16 -35.11 -10.82
N HIS A 481 9.34 -34.12 -10.46
CA HIS A 481 9.34 -33.46 -9.16
C HIS A 481 7.97 -33.47 -8.47
N ILE A 482 6.97 -34.13 -9.07
CA ILE A 482 5.67 -34.33 -8.43
C ILE A 482 5.77 -35.55 -7.51
N PRO A 483 5.46 -35.43 -6.21
CA PRO A 483 5.52 -36.56 -5.30
C PRO A 483 4.49 -37.64 -5.70
N ASP A 484 4.94 -38.89 -5.85
CA ASP A 484 4.06 -40.02 -6.20
C ASP A 484 3.06 -40.35 -5.09
N VAL A 485 3.51 -40.22 -3.84
CA VAL A 485 2.71 -40.46 -2.63
C VAL A 485 2.93 -39.29 -1.69
N ILE A 486 1.83 -38.66 -1.30
CA ILE A 486 1.86 -37.66 -0.24
C ILE A 486 2.00 -38.43 1.07
N SER A 487 3.08 -38.16 1.81
CA SER A 487 3.31 -38.76 3.13
C SER A 487 2.07 -38.60 4.00
N GLY A 488 1.65 -39.66 4.69
CA GLY A 488 0.44 -39.66 5.53
C GLY A 488 0.48 -38.65 6.70
N GLU A 489 1.63 -38.02 6.94
CA GLU A 489 1.80 -36.95 7.92
C GLU A 489 1.34 -35.57 7.41
N ALA A 490 1.20 -35.40 6.09
CA ALA A 490 0.74 -34.16 5.50
C ALA A 490 -0.70 -33.88 5.93
N ARG A 491 -0.94 -32.65 6.41
CA ARG A 491 -2.27 -32.19 6.79
C ARG A 491 -2.80 -31.22 5.75
N ARG A 492 -4.11 -31.09 5.67
CA ARG A 492 -4.70 -30.00 4.89
C ARG A 492 -4.39 -28.67 5.57
N LEU A 493 -4.04 -27.65 4.80
CA LEU A 493 -3.82 -26.29 5.27
C LEU A 493 -5.18 -25.58 5.38
N GLU A 494 -5.90 -25.84 6.48
CA GLU A 494 -7.28 -25.40 6.67
C GLU A 494 -7.50 -23.88 6.57
N LYS A 495 -6.47 -23.09 6.89
CA LYS A 495 -6.52 -21.62 6.82
C LYS A 495 -6.02 -21.03 5.51
N LEU A 496 -5.47 -21.85 4.61
CA LEU A 496 -4.86 -21.36 3.37
C LEU A 496 -5.94 -20.79 2.45
N SER A 497 -5.96 -19.47 2.35
CA SER A 497 -6.88 -18.72 1.51
C SER A 497 -6.29 -18.34 0.16
N MET A 498 -4.96 -18.28 0.05
CA MET A 498 -4.26 -17.95 -1.18
C MET A 498 -2.98 -18.77 -1.34
N LEU A 499 -2.84 -19.42 -2.48
CA LEU A 499 -1.61 -20.05 -2.96
C LEU A 499 -1.18 -19.36 -4.26
N ASP A 500 -0.06 -18.64 -4.23
CA ASP A 500 0.53 -18.02 -5.41
C ASP A 500 1.77 -18.79 -5.84
N VAL A 501 1.75 -19.33 -7.06
CA VAL A 501 2.88 -20.07 -7.64
C VAL A 501 3.66 -19.23 -8.65
N GLY A 502 3.30 -17.97 -8.86
CA GLY A 502 3.96 -17.08 -9.82
C GLY A 502 4.17 -17.73 -11.20
N PRO A 503 5.32 -17.52 -11.85
CA PRO A 503 5.63 -18.13 -13.14
C PRO A 503 6.26 -19.54 -12.99
N SER A 504 5.79 -20.37 -12.07
CA SER A 504 6.36 -21.71 -11.81
C SER A 504 6.29 -22.64 -13.04
N PRO A 505 7.36 -23.39 -13.38
CA PRO A 505 7.32 -24.42 -14.42
C PRO A 505 6.39 -25.58 -14.06
N ILE A 506 5.69 -26.09 -15.07
CA ILE A 506 4.72 -27.19 -14.96
C ILE A 506 4.58 -27.90 -16.32
N ASP A 507 4.40 -29.22 -16.30
CA ASP A 507 4.16 -30.06 -17.49
C ASP A 507 3.05 -31.14 -17.29
N GLU A 508 2.58 -31.38 -16.06
CA GLU A 508 1.55 -32.38 -15.74
C GLU A 508 0.42 -31.82 -14.85
N ASN A 509 -0.43 -30.95 -15.42
CA ASN A 509 -1.51 -30.27 -14.71
C ASN A 509 -2.42 -31.19 -13.85
N ALA A 510 -2.77 -32.39 -14.33
CA ALA A 510 -3.69 -33.29 -13.65
C ALA A 510 -3.11 -33.89 -12.37
N ARG A 511 -1.82 -34.25 -12.39
CA ARG A 511 -1.08 -34.75 -11.22
C ARG A 511 -0.83 -33.63 -10.22
N VAL A 512 -0.46 -32.44 -10.69
CA VAL A 512 -0.33 -31.24 -9.83
C VAL A 512 -1.65 -30.91 -9.13
N ALA A 513 -2.76 -30.86 -9.87
CA ALA A 513 -4.08 -30.58 -9.29
C ALA A 513 -4.50 -31.62 -8.24
N TYR A 514 -4.18 -32.89 -8.47
CA TYR A 514 -4.40 -33.96 -7.48
C TYR A 514 -3.56 -33.74 -6.23
N THR A 515 -2.27 -33.42 -6.38
CA THR A 515 -1.39 -33.13 -5.25
C THR A 515 -1.87 -31.93 -4.43
N LEU A 516 -2.22 -30.83 -5.11
CA LEU A 516 -2.72 -29.62 -4.44
C LEU A 516 -4.05 -29.82 -3.71
N ALA A 517 -4.95 -30.69 -4.21
CA ALA A 517 -6.22 -30.98 -3.56
C ALA A 517 -6.07 -31.55 -2.13
N HIS A 518 -4.93 -32.18 -1.83
CA HIS A 518 -4.65 -32.68 -0.47
C HIS A 518 -4.28 -31.57 0.51
N PHE A 519 -3.65 -30.49 0.02
CA PHE A 519 -3.20 -29.39 0.86
C PHE A 519 -4.20 -28.24 0.93
N CYS A 520 -4.92 -27.96 -0.16
CA CYS A 520 -5.81 -26.81 -0.28
C CYS A 520 -7.21 -27.10 0.28
N SER A 521 -7.89 -26.04 0.73
CA SER A 521 -9.31 -26.06 1.06
C SER A 521 -10.14 -25.54 -0.12
N THR A 522 -11.46 -25.68 -0.05
CA THR A 522 -12.38 -25.12 -1.06
C THR A 522 -12.34 -23.58 -1.12
N GLN A 523 -11.76 -22.93 -0.12
CA GLN A 523 -11.62 -21.47 -0.06
C GLN A 523 -10.29 -20.99 -0.63
N THR A 524 -9.34 -21.90 -0.91
CA THR A 524 -8.02 -21.55 -1.41
C THR A 524 -8.11 -21.02 -2.84
N LYS A 525 -7.67 -19.76 -3.03
CA LYS A 525 -7.50 -19.16 -4.35
C LYS A 525 -6.12 -19.48 -4.90
N LEU A 526 -6.07 -19.99 -6.12
CA LEU A 526 -4.82 -20.22 -6.83
C LEU A 526 -4.49 -18.99 -7.68
N SER A 527 -3.29 -18.42 -7.46
CA SER A 527 -2.74 -17.31 -8.24
C SER A 527 -1.50 -17.80 -8.99
N PHE A 528 -1.33 -17.37 -10.24
CA PHE A 528 -0.23 -17.80 -11.10
C PHE A 528 0.03 -16.78 -12.20
N GLY A 529 1.21 -16.90 -12.81
CA GLY A 529 1.69 -16.01 -13.84
C GLY A 529 2.56 -14.90 -13.28
N ASN A 530 2.64 -13.81 -14.04
CA ASN A 530 3.59 -12.76 -13.78
C ASN A 530 2.87 -11.40 -13.75
N PRO A 531 2.86 -10.68 -12.61
CA PRO A 531 2.26 -9.36 -12.53
C PRO A 531 3.14 -8.27 -13.13
N TRP A 532 4.40 -8.57 -13.46
CA TRP A 532 5.26 -7.65 -14.19
C TRP A 532 4.56 -7.36 -15.53
N GLY A 533 4.14 -6.11 -15.74
CA GLY A 533 3.48 -5.63 -16.98
C GLY A 533 4.35 -5.68 -18.25
N TYR A 534 5.40 -6.50 -18.23
CA TYR A 534 6.39 -6.74 -19.28
C TYR A 534 6.37 -8.21 -19.71
N SER A 535 5.19 -8.84 -19.72
CA SER A 535 4.96 -10.22 -20.13
C SER A 535 5.72 -10.62 -21.40
N ASP A 536 5.87 -9.67 -22.33
CA ASP A 536 6.41 -9.88 -23.66
C ASP A 536 7.93 -9.82 -23.71
N ARG A 537 8.57 -9.21 -22.70
CA ARG A 537 10.03 -9.11 -22.59
C ARG A 537 10.63 -10.17 -21.67
N ILE A 538 9.79 -10.85 -20.90
CA ILE A 538 10.19 -11.94 -20.04
C ILE A 538 10.17 -13.24 -20.86
N ASP A 539 10.72 -14.33 -20.32
CA ASP A 539 10.72 -15.64 -20.95
C ASP A 539 9.31 -16.00 -21.52
N PRO A 540 9.18 -16.20 -22.84
CA PRO A 540 7.89 -16.35 -23.49
C PRO A 540 7.10 -17.55 -22.97
N ARG A 541 7.78 -18.56 -22.40
CA ARG A 541 7.15 -19.77 -21.87
C ARG A 541 6.26 -19.50 -20.67
N ILE A 542 6.49 -18.42 -19.92
CA ILE A 542 5.60 -18.05 -18.80
C ILE A 542 4.17 -17.91 -19.28
N ASN A 543 3.98 -17.11 -20.33
CA ASN A 543 2.64 -16.79 -20.83
C ASN A 543 2.13 -17.82 -21.83
N SER A 544 3.01 -18.38 -22.67
CA SER A 544 2.59 -19.29 -23.73
C SER A 544 2.50 -20.75 -23.30
N THR A 545 3.28 -21.19 -22.31
CA THR A 545 3.37 -22.60 -21.90
C THR A 545 2.79 -22.80 -20.51
N TRP A 546 3.35 -22.17 -19.48
CA TRP A 546 3.02 -22.53 -18.10
C TRP A 546 1.70 -21.93 -17.60
N ARG A 547 1.36 -20.71 -18.02
CA ARG A 547 0.10 -20.06 -17.62
C ARG A 547 -1.15 -20.85 -18.06
N PRO A 548 -1.24 -21.35 -19.31
CA PRO A 548 -2.33 -22.27 -19.70
C PRO A 548 -2.42 -23.53 -18.82
N GLU A 549 -1.28 -24.13 -18.48
CA GLU A 549 -1.24 -25.33 -17.64
C GLU A 549 -1.72 -25.06 -16.20
N TRP A 550 -1.27 -23.97 -15.58
CA TRP A 550 -1.77 -23.56 -14.25
C TRP A 550 -3.26 -23.20 -14.26
N LYS A 551 -3.77 -22.64 -15.36
CA LYS A 551 -5.21 -22.43 -15.53
C LYS A 551 -5.98 -23.75 -15.61
N ALA A 552 -5.41 -24.78 -16.23
CA ALA A 552 -5.98 -26.13 -16.22
C ALA A 552 -5.95 -26.75 -14.81
N VAL A 553 -4.89 -26.51 -14.03
CA VAL A 553 -4.82 -26.90 -12.61
C VAL A 553 -5.94 -26.24 -11.81
N GLU A 554 -6.12 -24.92 -11.93
CA GLU A 554 -7.16 -24.16 -11.24
C GLU A 554 -8.56 -24.74 -11.52
N ALA A 555 -8.87 -24.99 -12.80
CA ALA A 555 -10.14 -25.57 -13.22
C ALA A 555 -10.38 -26.99 -12.68
N ALA A 556 -9.31 -27.78 -12.53
CA ALA A 556 -9.39 -29.16 -12.03
C ALA A 556 -9.33 -29.28 -10.50
N LEU A 557 -8.93 -28.22 -9.79
CA LEU A 557 -8.66 -28.26 -8.35
C LEU A 557 -9.94 -28.41 -7.52
N LEU A 558 -10.95 -27.57 -7.77
CA LEU A 558 -12.18 -27.55 -6.95
C LEU A 558 -12.93 -28.90 -6.96
N PRO A 559 -13.20 -29.55 -8.12
CA PRO A 559 -13.88 -30.84 -8.15
C PRO A 559 -13.11 -31.94 -7.40
N LYS A 560 -11.77 -31.87 -7.40
CA LYS A 560 -10.92 -32.84 -6.69
C LYS A 560 -10.99 -32.66 -5.17
N ILE A 561 -11.01 -31.41 -4.71
CA ILE A 561 -11.17 -31.10 -3.28
C ILE A 561 -12.55 -31.59 -2.80
N GLU A 562 -13.61 -31.31 -3.56
CA GLU A 562 -14.98 -31.75 -3.23
C GLU A 562 -15.08 -33.28 -3.17
N LYS A 563 -14.52 -33.99 -4.16
CA LYS A 563 -14.51 -35.46 -4.18
C LYS A 563 -13.78 -36.08 -2.98
N GLN A 564 -12.74 -35.42 -2.46
CA GLN A 564 -12.02 -35.90 -1.27
C GLN A 564 -12.76 -35.61 0.04
N ILE A 565 -13.60 -34.57 0.08
CA ILE A 565 -14.37 -34.19 1.26
C ILE A 565 -15.66 -35.00 1.36
N SER A 566 -16.27 -35.35 0.23
CA SER A 566 -17.46 -36.19 0.21
C SER A 566 -17.15 -37.50 0.95
N PRO A 567 -17.78 -37.77 2.11
CA PRO A 567 -17.61 -39.05 2.77
C PRO A 567 -17.98 -40.09 1.72
N ALA A 568 -17.06 -41.03 1.46
CA ALA A 568 -17.36 -42.14 0.57
C ALA A 568 -18.72 -42.65 0.99
N GLU A 569 -19.73 -42.48 0.11
CA GLU A 569 -21.05 -43.06 0.33
C GLU A 569 -20.75 -44.51 0.66
N GLY A 570 -20.90 -44.84 1.95
CA GLY A 570 -20.49 -46.14 2.45
C GLY A 570 -21.16 -47.15 1.54
N PRO A 571 -20.47 -48.22 1.10
CA PRO A 571 -21.06 -49.19 0.20
C PRO A 571 -22.43 -49.49 0.77
N GLU A 572 -23.48 -49.08 0.04
CA GLU A 572 -24.84 -49.32 0.49
C GLU A 572 -24.85 -50.80 0.83
N ASN A 573 -25.10 -51.10 2.11
CA ASN A 573 -25.30 -52.45 2.57
C ASN A 573 -26.51 -52.95 1.76
N GLU A 574 -26.26 -53.51 0.58
CA GLU A 574 -27.17 -54.43 -0.07
C GLU A 574 -27.33 -55.55 0.94
N GLY A 575 -28.40 -55.42 1.73
CA GLY A 575 -28.81 -56.40 2.70
C GLY A 575 -29.08 -57.70 1.96
N THR A 576 -28.07 -58.58 1.94
CA THR A 576 -28.28 -59.99 1.72
C THR A 576 -29.15 -60.49 2.87
N VAL A 577 -30.47 -60.45 2.65
CA VAL A 577 -31.45 -61.13 3.48
C VAL A 577 -31.17 -62.63 3.35
N ILE A 578 -30.39 -63.17 4.28
CA ILE A 578 -30.29 -64.62 4.46
C ILE A 578 -31.59 -65.05 5.15
N THR A 579 -32.58 -65.46 4.36
CA THR A 579 -33.69 -66.25 4.86
C THR A 579 -33.16 -67.61 5.34
N ARG A 580 -33.05 -67.78 6.66
CA ARG A 580 -32.96 -69.10 7.28
C ARG A 580 -34.36 -69.71 7.31
N SER A 581 -34.55 -70.78 6.55
CA SER A 581 -35.65 -71.73 6.73
C SER A 581 -35.34 -72.68 7.89
N VAL A 582 -36.23 -72.70 8.88
CA VAL A 582 -36.54 -73.85 9.73
C VAL A 582 -38.05 -73.99 9.73
#